data_AF-A0A142W099-F1
#
_entry.id   AF-A0A142W099-F1
#
_cell.length_a   1.000
_cell.length_b   1.000
_cell.length_c   1.000
_cell.angle_alpha   90.00
_cell.angle_beta   90.00
_cell.angle_gamma   90.00
#
_symmetry.space_group_name_H-M   'P 1'
#
loop_
_entity.id
_entity.type
_entity.pdbx_description
1 polymer ?
#
loop_
_entity_poly.entity_id
_entity_poly.type
_entity_poly.pdbx_seq_one_letter_code
_entity_poly.pdbx_strand_id
1 'polypeptide(L)'
;MWDYAGVNSLKADRDEELAMHPTVKPVAMVADAIRDCSRRGGVILDAFSGSGTTIIAAEQTGRRARAIELDPRYVDVAIRRWQHLTGGKATLAGSDSTFDELSEMVADLEE
;
A
#
# COMPACT_ATOMS: atom_id res chain seq x y z
N MET A 1 -25.63 3.58 -5.12
CA MET A 1 -25.01 4.17 -3.90
C MET A 1 -23.86 3.26 -3.50
N TRP A 2 -22.71 3.82 -3.13
CA TRP A 2 -21.50 3.10 -2.73
C TRP A 2 -21.58 2.82 -1.22
N ASP A 3 -21.51 1.55 -0.81
CA ASP A 3 -21.60 1.15 0.60
C ASP A 3 -20.36 0.33 1.00
N TYR A 4 -19.56 0.87 1.91
CA TYR A 4 -18.36 0.21 2.43
C TYR A 4 -18.26 0.42 3.93
N ALA A 5 -18.06 -0.67 4.66
CA ALA A 5 -17.74 -0.62 6.08
C ALA A 5 -16.32 -0.05 6.30
N GLY A 6 -16.22 1.11 6.95
CA GLY A 6 -14.96 1.74 7.36
C GLY A 6 -14.45 1.21 8.72
N VAL A 7 -13.36 1.79 9.22
CA VAL A 7 -12.69 1.40 10.50
C VAL A 7 -13.57 1.49 11.76
N ASN A 8 -14.71 2.17 11.67
CA ASN A 8 -15.72 2.25 12.74
C ASN A 8 -16.71 1.08 12.74
N SER A 9 -16.69 0.22 11.72
CA SER A 9 -17.51 -0.98 11.64
C SER A 9 -16.81 -2.14 12.35
N LEU A 10 -17.53 -2.86 13.22
CA LEU A 10 -16.98 -4.03 13.92
C LEU A 10 -16.72 -5.15 12.90
N LYS A 11 -15.45 -5.47 12.66
CA LYS A 11 -15.00 -6.58 11.81
C LYS A 11 -13.83 -7.31 12.44
N ALA A 12 -13.61 -8.56 12.02
CA ALA A 12 -12.59 -9.45 12.58
C ALA A 12 -11.16 -8.95 12.33
N ASP A 13 -10.94 -8.20 11.25
CA ASP A 13 -9.67 -7.64 10.78
C ASP A 13 -9.41 -6.20 11.27
N ARG A 14 -10.34 -5.61 12.05
CA ARG A 14 -10.28 -4.20 12.47
C ARG A 14 -9.03 -3.86 13.27
N ASP A 15 -8.63 -4.72 14.21
CA ASP A 15 -7.49 -4.44 15.09
C ASP A 15 -6.17 -4.52 14.32
N GLU A 16 -6.11 -5.38 13.28
CA GLU A 16 -4.97 -5.48 12.37
C GLU A 16 -4.88 -4.23 11.47
N GLU A 17 -6.01 -3.77 10.90
CA GLU A 17 -6.07 -2.54 10.11
C GLU A 17 -5.67 -1.30 10.93
N LEU A 18 -6.13 -1.20 12.18
CA LEU A 18 -5.80 -0.11 13.10
C LEU A 18 -4.33 -0.13 13.53
N ALA A 19 -3.75 -1.32 13.72
CA ALA A 19 -2.33 -1.47 14.02
C ALA A 19 -1.45 -1.03 12.83
N MET A 20 -1.94 -1.16 11.59
CA MET A 20 -1.24 -0.69 10.39
C MET A 20 -1.34 0.83 10.18
N HIS A 21 -2.53 1.43 10.32
CA HIS A 21 -2.73 2.88 10.28
C HIS A 21 -4.07 3.28 10.93
N PRO A 22 -4.14 4.39 11.71
CA PRO A 22 -5.37 4.79 12.40
C PRO A 22 -6.56 5.14 11.49
N THR A 23 -6.35 5.38 10.19
CA THR A 23 -7.38 5.78 9.22
C THR A 23 -7.30 5.04 7.87
N VAL A 24 -7.20 3.71 7.88
CA VAL A 24 -7.18 2.93 6.62
C VAL A 24 -8.50 3.12 5.86
N LYS A 25 -8.42 3.61 4.62
CA LYS A 25 -9.54 3.58 3.68
C LYS A 25 -9.73 2.14 3.18
N PRO A 26 -10.97 1.62 3.07
CA PRO A 26 -11.20 0.29 2.50
C PRO A 26 -10.66 0.19 1.08
N VAL A 27 -9.85 -0.83 0.80
CA VAL A 27 -9.22 -1.04 -0.53
C VAL A 27 -10.28 -1.14 -1.63
N ALA A 28 -11.40 -1.84 -1.37
CA ALA A 28 -12.49 -1.99 -2.33
C ALA A 28 -13.06 -0.65 -2.79
N MET A 29 -13.24 0.30 -1.86
CA MET A 29 -13.72 1.65 -2.18
C MET A 29 -12.77 2.37 -3.13
N VAL A 30 -11.46 2.31 -2.86
CA VAL A 30 -10.46 2.96 -3.73
C VAL A 30 -10.37 2.24 -5.07
N ALA A 31 -10.47 0.91 -5.09
CA ALA A 31 -10.42 0.11 -6.32
C ALA A 31 -11.59 0.44 -7.25
N ASP A 32 -12.80 0.56 -6.72
CA ASP A 32 -13.95 0.95 -7.54
C ASP A 32 -13.74 2.38 -8.07
N ALA A 33 -13.24 3.33 -7.26
CA ALA A 33 -13.01 4.70 -7.73
C ALA A 33 -11.97 4.76 -8.86
N ILE A 34 -10.93 3.92 -8.77
CA ILE A 34 -9.94 3.75 -9.83
C ILE A 34 -10.58 3.18 -11.10
N ARG A 35 -11.53 2.23 -10.99
CA ARG A 35 -12.22 1.65 -12.15
C ARG A 35 -13.05 2.67 -12.90
N ASP A 36 -13.74 3.55 -12.18
CA ASP A 36 -14.61 4.57 -12.76
C ASP A 36 -13.83 5.71 -13.43
N CYS A 37 -12.71 6.10 -12.83
CA CYS A 37 -11.99 7.32 -13.22
C CYS A 37 -10.73 7.07 -14.07
N SER A 38 -10.40 5.81 -14.38
CA SER A 38 -9.17 5.49 -15.13
C SER A 38 -9.30 4.28 -16.03
N ARG A 39 -8.43 4.20 -17.04
CA ARG A 39 -8.27 3.01 -17.89
C ARG A 39 -7.23 2.06 -17.29
N ARG A 40 -7.38 0.76 -17.58
CA ARG A 40 -6.35 -0.26 -17.27
C ARG A 40 -5.00 0.16 -17.85
N GLY A 41 -3.91 -0.07 -17.11
CA GLY A 41 -2.55 0.39 -17.45
C GLY A 41 -2.28 1.88 -17.18
N GLY A 42 -3.32 2.64 -16.82
CA GLY A 42 -3.20 4.04 -16.39
C GLY A 42 -2.36 4.21 -15.12
N VAL A 43 -1.97 5.45 -14.85
CA VAL A 43 -1.21 5.82 -13.64
C VAL A 43 -2.15 6.47 -12.63
N ILE A 44 -2.08 6.03 -11.39
CA ILE A 44 -2.77 6.61 -10.24
C ILE A 44 -1.72 7.26 -9.35
N LEU A 45 -1.83 8.57 -9.12
CA LEU A 45 -0.95 9.32 -8.22
C LEU A 45 -1.60 9.42 -6.84
N ASP A 46 -0.84 9.07 -5.81
CA ASP A 46 -1.20 9.30 -4.41
C ASP A 46 -0.06 10.04 -3.71
N ALA A 47 -0.29 11.29 -3.30
CA ALA A 47 0.71 12.10 -2.63
C ALA A 47 0.76 11.88 -1.11
N PHE A 48 -0.18 11.11 -0.56
CA PHE A 48 -0.34 10.87 0.88
C PHE A 48 -0.70 9.40 1.10
N SER A 49 0.19 8.52 0.67
CA SER A 49 -0.08 7.09 0.53
C SER A 49 -0.42 6.40 1.86
N GLY A 50 0.10 6.89 2.98
CA GLY A 50 -0.03 6.24 4.28
C GLY A 50 0.38 4.77 4.17
N SER A 51 -0.45 3.88 4.72
CA SER A 51 -0.22 2.43 4.65
C SER A 51 -0.39 1.80 3.26
N GLY A 52 -0.59 2.58 2.19
CA GLY A 52 -0.52 2.07 0.81
C GLY A 52 -1.83 1.57 0.22
N THR A 53 -3.01 1.95 0.74
CA THR A 53 -4.31 1.51 0.19
C THR A 53 -4.41 1.74 -1.33
N THR A 54 -3.97 2.90 -1.83
CA THR A 54 -4.00 3.21 -3.27
C THR A 54 -3.08 2.32 -4.09
N ILE A 55 -1.92 1.93 -3.54
CA ILE A 55 -0.99 1.00 -4.19
C ILE A 55 -1.66 -0.37 -4.39
N ILE A 56 -2.24 -0.91 -3.33
CA ILE A 56 -2.96 -2.20 -3.35
C ILE A 56 -4.17 -2.13 -4.32
N ALA A 57 -4.96 -1.06 -4.25
CA ALA A 57 -6.12 -0.88 -5.11
C ALA A 57 -5.73 -0.76 -6.60
N ALA A 58 -4.66 -0.02 -6.90
CA ALA A 58 -4.14 0.11 -8.27
C ALA A 58 -3.64 -1.24 -8.80
N GLU A 59 -2.90 -2.00 -8.00
CA GLU A 59 -2.40 -3.34 -8.36
C GLU A 59 -3.56 -4.28 -8.71
N GLN A 60 -4.55 -4.43 -7.81
CA GLN A 60 -5.72 -5.29 -8.00
C GLN A 60 -6.57 -4.91 -9.23
N THR A 61 -6.53 -3.63 -9.61
CA THR A 61 -7.28 -3.11 -10.76
C THR A 61 -6.45 -3.09 -12.04
N GLY A 62 -5.17 -3.47 -12.00
CA GLY A 62 -4.28 -3.46 -13.17
C GLY A 62 -3.91 -2.05 -13.63
N ARG A 63 -3.75 -1.12 -12.69
CA ARG A 63 -3.19 0.22 -12.88
C ARG A 63 -1.81 0.27 -12.23
N ARG A 64 -1.02 1.30 -12.55
CA ARG A 64 0.27 1.57 -11.91
C ARG A 64 0.09 2.66 -10.87
N ALA A 65 0.45 2.41 -9.62
CA ALA A 65 0.50 3.46 -8.61
C ALA A 65 1.82 4.23 -8.69
N ARG A 66 1.75 5.54 -8.43
CA ARG A 66 2.89 6.37 -8.03
C ARG A 66 2.52 7.00 -6.70
N ALA A 67 3.24 6.64 -5.65
CA ALA A 67 2.90 6.97 -4.29
C ALA A 67 4.02 7.75 -3.62
N ILE A 68 3.66 8.70 -2.77
CA ILE A 68 4.58 9.47 -1.92
C ILE A 68 4.09 9.34 -0.48
N GLU A 69 5.03 9.12 0.44
CA GLU A 69 4.79 9.08 1.87
C GLU A 69 5.99 9.68 2.60
N LEU A 70 5.73 10.42 3.67
CA LEU A 70 6.74 11.15 4.43
C LEU A 70 7.34 10.28 5.54
N ASP A 71 6.50 9.50 6.22
CA ASP A 71 6.97 8.65 7.32
C ASP A 71 7.52 7.32 6.77
N PRO A 72 8.82 7.03 6.93
CA PRO A 72 9.43 5.81 6.41
C PRO A 72 8.77 4.54 6.94
N ARG A 73 8.20 4.56 8.15
CA ARG A 73 7.51 3.39 8.71
C ARG A 73 6.27 3.02 7.90
N TYR A 74 5.56 4.00 7.35
CA TYR A 74 4.40 3.73 6.49
C TYR A 74 4.82 3.32 5.07
N VAL A 75 5.97 3.80 4.59
CA VAL A 75 6.59 3.28 3.36
C VAL A 75 6.85 1.78 3.50
N ASP A 76 7.46 1.35 4.61
CA ASP A 76 7.74 -0.07 4.88
C ASP A 76 6.45 -0.90 4.93
N VAL A 77 5.41 -0.42 5.63
CA VAL A 77 4.10 -1.07 5.68
C VAL A 77 3.51 -1.23 4.27
N ALA A 78 3.55 -0.17 3.47
CA ALA A 78 3.02 -0.19 2.11
C ALA A 78 3.77 -1.19 1.20
N ILE A 79 5.11 -1.22 1.30
CA ILE A 79 5.95 -2.18 0.55
C ILE A 79 5.62 -3.61 0.97
N ARG A 80 5.60 -3.92 2.28
CA ARG A 80 5.30 -5.26 2.79
C ARG A 80 3.92 -5.73 2.37
N ARG A 81 2.91 -4.84 2.42
CA ARG A 81 1.55 -5.15 1.95
C ARG A 81 1.53 -5.49 0.45
N TRP A 82 2.25 -4.74 -0.38
CA TRP A 82 2.33 -5.00 -1.81
C TRP A 82 3.08 -6.31 -2.12
N GLN A 83 4.21 -6.58 -1.45
CA GLN A 83 4.94 -7.84 -1.57
C GLN A 83 4.08 -9.04 -1.16
N HIS A 84 3.34 -8.92 -0.05
CA HIS A 84 2.41 -9.96 0.39
C HIS A 84 1.28 -10.22 -0.62
N LEU A 85 0.69 -9.16 -1.18
CA LEU A 85 -0.38 -9.27 -2.17
C LEU A 85 0.10 -9.93 -3.47
N THR A 86 1.29 -9.55 -3.96
CA THR A 86 1.75 -9.88 -5.32
C THR A 86 2.73 -11.05 -5.38
N GLY A 87 3.39 -11.36 -4.27
CA GLY A 87 4.57 -12.23 -4.23
C GLY A 87 5.82 -11.59 -4.88
N GLY A 88 5.75 -10.32 -5.29
CA GLY A 88 6.86 -9.58 -5.85
C GLY A 88 7.89 -9.19 -4.80
N LYS A 89 9.07 -8.78 -5.25
CA LYS A 89 10.12 -8.17 -4.42
C LYS A 89 10.27 -6.71 -4.82
N ALA A 90 10.08 -5.80 -3.88
CA ALA A 90 10.30 -4.38 -4.16
C ALA A 90 11.81 -4.11 -4.29
N THR A 91 12.19 -3.27 -5.25
CA THR A 91 13.59 -2.88 -5.46
C THR A 91 13.77 -1.38 -5.32
N LEU A 92 14.95 -0.98 -4.84
CA LEU A 92 15.31 0.43 -4.72
C LEU A 92 15.62 1.01 -6.11
N ALA A 93 14.90 2.04 -6.54
CA ALA A 93 15.16 2.67 -7.83
C ALA A 93 16.63 3.13 -7.97
N GLY A 94 17.31 2.68 -9.02
CA GLY A 94 18.74 2.95 -9.26
C GLY A 94 19.69 1.90 -8.66
N SER A 95 19.16 0.90 -7.96
CA SER A 95 19.85 -0.32 -7.54
C SER A 95 19.00 -1.55 -7.90
N ASP A 96 19.59 -2.74 -7.92
CA ASP A 96 18.83 -3.99 -7.98
C ASP A 96 18.61 -4.60 -6.58
N SER A 97 19.07 -3.92 -5.52
CA SER A 97 18.84 -4.33 -4.13
C SER A 97 17.35 -4.38 -3.81
N THR A 98 16.94 -5.47 -3.20
CA THR A 98 15.57 -5.68 -2.75
C THR A 98 15.33 -5.00 -1.41
N PHE A 99 14.07 -4.67 -1.12
CA PHE A 99 13.67 -4.12 0.16
C PHE A 99 14.03 -5.02 1.35
N ASP A 100 13.93 -6.33 1.17
CA ASP A 100 14.26 -7.31 2.22
C ASP A 100 15.77 -7.29 2.53
N GLU A 101 16.63 -7.30 1.50
CA GLU A 101 18.10 -7.18 1.67
C GLU A 101 18.49 -5.87 2.35
N LEU A 102 17.87 -4.76 1.96
CA LEU A 102 18.15 -3.45 2.57
C LEU A 102 17.65 -3.38 4.03
N SER A 103 16.51 -4.01 4.33
CA SER A 103 15.98 -4.07 5.70
C SER A 103 16.91 -4.84 6.62
N GLU A 104 17.45 -5.97 6.16
CA GLU A 104 18.44 -6.78 6.89
C GLU A 104 19.73 -5.98 7.13
N MET A 105 20.27 -5.35 6.08
CA MET A 105 21.47 -4.51 6.21
C MET A 105 21.31 -3.36 7.21
N VAL A 106 20.13 -2.73 7.25
CA VAL A 106 19.86 -1.66 8.22
C VAL A 106 19.77 -2.22 9.64
N ALA A 107 19.12 -3.37 9.84
CA ALA A 107 19.03 -4.03 11.13
C ALA A 107 20.42 -4.39 11.69
N ASP A 108 21.31 -4.90 10.84
CA ASP A 108 22.69 -5.26 11.21
C ASP A 108 23.57 -4.03 11.57
N LEU A 109 23.19 -2.82 11.13
CA LEU A 109 23.90 -1.58 11.45
C LEU A 109 23.41 -0.92 12.77
N GLU A 110 22.25 -1.34 13.27
CA GLU A 110 21.67 -0.84 14.52
C GLU A 110 22.02 -1.70 15.75
N GLU A 111 22.65 -2.86 15.55
CA GLU A 111 23.28 -3.72 16.59
C GLU A 111 24.73 -3.30 16.93
#